data_AF-A0A2D5YMB8-F1
#
_entry.id   AF-A0A2D5YMB8-F1
#
_cell.length_a   1.000
_cell.length_b   1.000
_cell.length_c   1.000
_cell.angle_alpha   90.00
_cell.angle_beta   90.00
_cell.angle_gamma   90.00
#
_symmetry.space_group_name_H-M   'P 1'
#
loop_
_entity.id
_entity.type
_entity.pdbx_description
1 polymer ?
#
loop_
_entity_poly.entity_id
_entity_poly.type
_entity_poly.pdbx_seq_one_letter_code
_entity_poly.pdbx_strand_id
1 'polypeptide(L)'
;MIIKNLFLTLLLVCSFNINAAVGSGSKAVIDLITAPKTFGDLLDQKGIYKNESVAQLKTSIEYSLSVLSDSGKGSIEDLKALKSRLKGKSDNEMYDSMMSVLERENGEVTAKELVTAINTMSRLSRKYAKQASFDPNRTVSFGTCASCVNEELSELGLDFVIIEKKDMSKGFRKDIKANMRNKRTMIKTIQQRLGSKGYGSFKRGDFSDEQLESLLYLSFIDKHGSALEKELADRIKRVSQVSPGKYDIFDSANGHSFFNLPITARTERDKRMWIELLDETIAEMEANNKNTMDAFYSILQRRVDNEADAGKKADKQSYLDYLRKHKCFENK
;
A
#
# COMPACT_ATOMS: atom_id res chain seq x y z
N MET A 1 30.97 11.14 -33.77
CA MET A 1 31.82 12.35 -33.80
C MET A 1 31.03 13.47 -33.14
N ILE A 2 31.30 13.76 -31.84
CA ILE A 2 31.99 14.99 -31.35
C ILE A 2 31.06 16.21 -31.63
N ILE A 3 30.39 16.90 -30.69
CA ILE A 3 30.73 17.56 -29.40
C ILE A 3 29.36 17.79 -28.67
N LYS A 4 29.12 17.54 -27.37
CA LYS A 4 29.48 18.28 -26.14
C LYS A 4 29.03 17.41 -24.95
N ASN A 5 29.85 16.88 -24.04
CA ASN A 5 30.75 17.51 -23.06
C ASN A 5 30.15 18.68 -22.28
N LEU A 6 29.53 18.35 -21.14
CA LEU A 6 29.39 19.07 -19.86
C LEU A 6 28.31 18.27 -19.08
N PHE A 7 28.51 17.54 -17.98
CA PHE A 7 29.36 17.73 -16.81
C PHE A 7 29.59 16.33 -16.20
N LEU A 8 30.78 15.78 -16.42
CA LEU A 8 31.33 14.66 -15.63
C LEU A 8 32.33 15.27 -14.63
N THR A 9 31.83 16.16 -13.78
CA THR A 9 32.51 16.76 -12.62
C THR A 9 31.44 17.28 -11.68
N LEU A 10 30.73 16.36 -11.02
CA LEU A 10 30.00 16.62 -9.78
C LEU A 10 29.99 15.35 -8.90
N LEU A 11 31.14 14.69 -8.83
CA LEU A 11 31.49 13.81 -7.71
C LEU A 11 32.38 14.64 -6.79
N LEU A 12 32.03 14.69 -5.50
CA LEU A 12 32.62 15.49 -4.42
C LEU A 12 32.32 17.01 -4.50
N VAL A 13 31.11 17.41 -4.08
CA VAL A 13 30.82 18.30 -2.93
C VAL A 13 29.30 18.21 -2.68
N CYS A 14 28.81 17.06 -2.23
CA CYS A 14 27.60 17.04 -1.39
C CYS A 14 28.07 17.00 0.07
N SER A 15 28.96 17.94 0.40
CA SER A 15 29.16 18.37 1.77
C SER A 15 27.79 18.83 2.26
N PHE A 16 27.30 18.16 3.30
CA PHE A 16 26.28 18.62 4.23
C PHE A 16 25.82 20.06 3.98
N ASN A 17 24.73 20.24 3.22
CA ASN A 17 23.94 21.45 3.35
C ASN A 17 23.25 21.37 4.71
N ILE A 18 24.00 21.73 5.76
CA ILE A 18 23.43 22.31 6.96
C ILE A 18 22.86 23.65 6.49
N ASN A 19 21.66 23.61 5.92
CA ASN A 19 20.80 24.78 5.89
C ASN A 19 20.31 24.97 7.33
N ALA A 20 21.19 25.52 8.18
CA ALA A 20 20.76 26.25 9.36
C ALA A 20 20.08 27.54 8.86
N ALA A 21 18.82 27.40 8.44
CA ALA A 21 17.95 28.53 8.20
C ALA A 21 17.60 29.14 9.56
N VAL A 22 18.28 30.24 9.88
CA VAL A 22 18.00 31.10 11.02
C VAL A 22 16.67 31.83 10.76
N GLY A 23 15.70 31.66 11.66
CA GLY A 23 14.81 32.76 12.06
C GLY A 23 13.44 32.89 11.38
N SER A 24 12.55 31.93 11.61
CA SER A 24 11.15 32.24 11.93
C SER A 24 10.66 31.15 12.87
N GLY A 25 10.27 31.47 14.11
CA GLY A 25 10.01 30.53 15.21
C GLY A 25 9.51 29.18 14.71
N SER A 26 10.41 28.20 14.66
CA SER A 26 10.19 27.04 13.81
C SER A 26 9.17 26.15 14.52
N LYS A 27 7.97 26.06 13.94
CA LYS A 27 6.90 25.26 14.53
C LYS A 27 7.36 23.81 14.62
N ALA A 28 6.94 23.13 15.69
CA ALA A 28 7.13 21.70 15.80
C ALA A 28 6.45 21.00 14.60
N VAL A 29 7.01 19.89 14.12
CA VAL A 29 6.45 19.14 12.99
C VAL A 29 4.98 18.79 13.24
N ILE A 30 4.62 18.43 14.47
CA ILE A 30 3.28 18.04 14.87
C ILE A 30 2.23 19.14 14.64
N ASP A 31 2.63 20.41 14.70
CA ASP A 31 1.74 21.55 14.47
C ASP A 31 1.53 21.81 12.98
N LEU A 32 2.47 21.38 12.14
CA LEU A 32 2.45 21.59 10.69
C LEU A 32 1.64 20.53 9.95
N ILE A 33 1.62 19.28 10.47
CA ILE A 33 0.96 18.14 9.81
C ILE A 33 -0.57 18.20 9.82
N THR A 34 -1.18 19.07 10.64
CA THR A 34 -2.64 19.11 10.84
C THR A 34 -3.38 19.99 9.85
N ALA A 35 -2.71 20.94 9.21
CA ALA A 35 -3.33 21.84 8.25
C ALA A 35 -2.80 21.58 6.83
N PRO A 36 -3.67 21.37 5.81
CA PRO A 36 -3.24 20.97 4.47
C PRO A 36 -2.21 21.90 3.81
N LYS A 37 -2.30 23.20 4.08
CA LYS A 37 -1.38 24.21 3.56
C LYS A 37 0.00 24.10 4.21
N THR A 38 0.04 24.10 5.54
CA THR A 38 1.31 24.03 6.29
C THR A 38 2.02 22.69 6.12
N PHE A 39 1.27 21.61 5.89
CA PHE A 39 1.87 20.32 5.59
C PHE A 39 2.47 20.29 4.19
N GLY A 40 1.85 20.94 3.20
CA GLY A 40 2.47 21.12 1.88
C GLY A 40 3.81 21.86 1.98
N ASP A 41 3.83 22.99 2.68
CA ASP A 41 5.03 23.79 2.89
C ASP A 41 6.14 22.99 3.61
N LEU A 42 5.76 22.15 4.59
CA LEU A 42 6.68 21.23 5.27
C LEU A 42 7.31 20.24 4.28
N LEU A 43 6.50 19.58 3.46
CA LEU A 43 6.99 18.60 2.48
C LEU A 43 7.92 19.25 1.44
N ASP A 44 7.59 20.45 0.98
CA ASP A 44 8.43 21.21 0.06
C ASP A 44 9.80 21.53 0.68
N GLN A 45 9.83 21.92 1.96
CA GLN A 45 11.09 22.14 2.69
C GLN A 45 11.91 20.86 2.89
N LYS A 46 11.27 19.68 2.84
CA LYS A 46 11.92 18.37 2.92
C LYS A 46 12.32 17.79 1.57
N GLY A 47 12.13 18.51 0.46
CA GLY A 47 12.47 17.99 -0.86
C GLY A 47 11.42 17.06 -1.45
N ILE A 48 10.22 17.00 -0.89
CA ILE A 48 9.16 16.05 -1.27
C ILE A 48 8.12 16.77 -2.13
N TYR A 49 8.36 16.80 -3.45
CA TYR A 49 7.54 17.57 -4.40
C TYR A 49 6.63 16.71 -5.28
N LYS A 50 6.87 15.40 -5.37
CA LYS A 50 6.14 14.53 -6.28
C LYS A 50 4.67 14.42 -5.83
N ASN A 51 3.75 14.72 -6.74
CA ASN A 51 2.31 14.80 -6.43
C ASN A 51 1.76 13.53 -5.77
N GLU A 52 2.17 12.35 -6.23
CA GLU A 52 1.72 11.07 -5.67
C GLU A 52 2.25 10.86 -4.24
N SER A 53 3.52 11.17 -3.99
CA SER A 53 4.14 11.14 -2.67
C SER A 53 3.45 12.09 -1.69
N VAL A 54 3.24 13.34 -2.11
CA VAL A 54 2.56 14.35 -1.29
C VAL A 54 1.13 13.91 -0.97
N ALA A 55 0.39 13.40 -1.97
CA ALA A 55 -0.96 12.91 -1.76
C ALA A 55 -1.00 11.73 -0.80
N GLN A 56 -0.09 10.77 -0.92
CA GLN A 56 -0.07 9.60 -0.04
C GLN A 56 0.34 9.92 1.39
N LEU A 57 1.29 10.82 1.60
CA LEU A 57 1.62 11.30 2.94
C LEU A 57 0.43 12.03 3.57
N LYS A 58 -0.28 12.88 2.81
CA LYS A 58 -1.52 13.53 3.28
C LYS A 58 -2.59 12.52 3.69
N THR A 59 -2.91 11.58 2.80
CA THR A 59 -3.88 10.52 3.08
C THR A 59 -3.48 9.70 4.30
N SER A 60 -2.19 9.39 4.47
CA SER A 60 -1.69 8.63 5.62
C SER A 60 -1.92 9.38 6.93
N ILE A 61 -1.67 10.69 6.98
CA ILE A 61 -1.91 11.51 8.17
C ILE A 61 -3.41 11.65 8.47
N GLU A 62 -4.19 12.06 7.48
CA GLU A 62 -5.65 12.25 7.61
C GLU A 62 -6.32 10.96 8.10
N TYR A 63 -5.96 9.85 7.48
CA TYR A 63 -6.43 8.52 7.88
C TYR A 63 -6.04 8.19 9.32
N SER A 64 -4.76 8.35 9.67
CA SER A 64 -4.23 8.01 11.00
C SER A 64 -4.96 8.75 12.12
N LEU A 65 -5.17 10.05 11.94
CA LEU A 65 -5.90 10.85 12.92
C LEU A 65 -7.37 10.45 12.97
N SER A 66 -8.02 10.31 11.81
CA SER A 66 -9.45 9.95 11.72
C SER A 66 -9.78 8.66 12.48
N VAL A 67 -8.98 7.60 12.32
CA VAL A 67 -9.25 6.30 12.95
C VAL A 67 -9.00 6.25 14.45
N LEU A 68 -8.17 7.18 14.96
CA LEU A 68 -7.94 7.33 16.40
C LEU A 68 -9.06 8.08 17.11
N SER A 69 -9.87 8.83 16.35
CA SER A 69 -10.98 9.63 16.87
C SER A 69 -12.24 8.80 17.11
N ASP A 70 -13.00 9.16 18.14
CA ASP A 70 -14.34 8.61 18.37
C ASP A 70 -15.40 9.22 17.45
N SER A 71 -15.10 10.35 16.79
CA SER A 71 -16.01 11.05 15.88
C SER A 71 -15.71 10.82 14.39
N GLY A 72 -14.53 10.27 14.07
CA GLY A 72 -13.98 10.20 12.70
C GLY A 72 -13.30 11.50 12.25
N LYS A 73 -13.41 12.59 13.01
CA LYS A 73 -12.68 13.86 12.81
C LYS A 73 -11.53 13.92 13.81
N GLY A 74 -10.41 13.30 13.46
CA GLY A 74 -9.27 13.21 14.37
C GLY A 74 -8.44 14.47 14.47
N SER A 75 -7.80 14.60 15.63
CA SER A 75 -6.85 15.67 15.92
C SER A 75 -5.55 15.12 16.54
N ILE A 76 -4.58 16.00 16.78
CA ILE A 76 -3.33 15.62 17.45
C ILE A 76 -3.57 15.14 18.88
N GLU A 77 -4.63 15.62 19.53
CA GLU A 77 -5.03 15.15 20.85
C GLU A 77 -5.40 13.66 20.83
N ASP A 78 -6.04 13.17 19.75
CA ASP A 78 -6.31 11.74 19.57
C ASP A 78 -5.02 10.94 19.40
N LEU A 79 -4.03 11.49 18.68
CA LEU A 79 -2.69 10.91 18.57
C LEU A 79 -1.98 10.87 19.92
N LYS A 80 -2.01 11.96 20.69
CA LYS A 80 -1.41 12.03 22.03
C LYS A 80 -2.09 11.06 23.01
N ALA A 81 -3.41 10.96 22.94
CA ALA A 81 -4.19 10.05 23.77
C ALA A 81 -3.92 8.57 23.48
N LEU A 82 -3.40 8.24 22.28
CA LEU A 82 -3.03 6.87 21.90
C LEU A 82 -2.10 6.21 22.91
N LYS A 83 -1.15 6.94 23.50
CA LYS A 83 -0.17 6.40 24.46
C LYS A 83 -0.83 5.58 25.57
N SER A 84 -1.93 6.07 26.13
CA SER A 84 -2.69 5.42 27.20
C SER A 84 -3.32 4.07 26.82
N ARG A 85 -3.39 3.75 25.53
CA ARG A 85 -4.08 2.58 24.98
C ARG A 85 -3.13 1.50 24.50
N LEU A 86 -1.84 1.79 24.44
CA LEU A 86 -0.80 0.88 23.97
C LEU A 86 -0.63 -0.28 24.95
N LYS A 87 -0.58 -1.51 24.43
CA LYS A 87 -0.58 -2.74 25.25
C LYS A 87 0.76 -3.48 25.28
N GLY A 88 1.78 -3.01 24.57
CA GLY A 88 3.07 -3.70 24.44
C GLY A 88 4.27 -2.76 24.48
N LYS A 89 5.41 -3.25 24.97
CA LYS A 89 6.68 -2.49 25.06
C LYS A 89 7.11 -1.96 23.69
N SER A 90 7.12 -2.81 22.67
CA SER A 90 7.50 -2.42 21.31
C SER A 90 6.60 -1.33 20.72
N ASP A 91 5.29 -1.38 20.97
CA ASP A 91 4.38 -0.33 20.49
C ASP A 91 4.63 1.01 21.21
N ASN A 92 4.97 0.97 22.50
CA ASN A 92 5.34 2.17 23.26
C ASN A 92 6.66 2.77 22.74
N GLU A 93 7.67 1.95 22.46
CA GLU A 93 8.94 2.42 21.89
C GLU A 93 8.74 3.05 20.50
N MET A 94 7.90 2.43 19.65
CA MET A 94 7.53 3.00 18.36
C MET A 94 6.82 4.34 18.52
N TYR A 95 5.86 4.43 19.45
CA TYR A 95 5.14 5.67 19.73
C TYR A 95 6.07 6.77 20.22
N ASP A 96 6.93 6.48 21.20
CA ASP A 96 7.84 7.46 21.79
C ASP A 96 8.87 7.95 20.76
N SER A 97 9.40 7.05 19.93
CA SER A 97 10.28 7.41 18.81
C SER A 97 9.58 8.32 17.80
N MET A 98 8.35 7.98 17.39
CA MET A 98 7.56 8.81 16.49
C MET A 98 7.29 10.19 17.10
N MET A 99 6.80 10.27 18.34
CA MET A 99 6.50 11.55 18.99
C MET A 99 7.75 12.40 19.17
N SER A 100 8.91 11.79 19.48
CA SER A 100 10.18 12.51 19.58
C SER A 100 10.59 13.21 18.28
N VAL A 101 10.20 12.67 17.12
CA VAL A 101 10.41 13.32 15.82
C VAL A 101 9.35 14.40 15.58
N LEU A 102 8.08 14.12 15.87
CA LEU A 102 6.98 15.05 15.61
C LEU A 102 7.04 16.30 16.52
N GLU A 103 7.55 16.18 17.74
CA GLU A 103 7.65 17.29 18.70
C GLU A 103 8.89 18.16 18.47
N ARG A 104 9.84 17.72 17.64
CA ARG A 104 11.00 18.52 17.26
C ARG A 104 10.61 19.65 16.32
N GLU A 105 11.42 20.70 16.40
CA GLU A 105 11.42 21.81 15.47
C GLU A 105 11.63 21.30 14.04
N ASN A 106 10.81 21.77 13.09
CA ASN A 106 10.88 21.30 11.71
C ASN A 106 12.29 21.43 11.12
N GLY A 107 13.02 22.51 11.41
CA GLY A 107 14.40 22.69 10.93
C GLY A 107 15.36 21.56 11.33
N GLU A 108 15.05 20.83 12.39
CA GLU A 108 15.89 19.74 12.91
C GLU A 108 15.55 18.38 12.31
N VAL A 109 14.39 18.21 11.68
CA VAL A 109 13.88 16.91 11.22
C VAL A 109 14.23 16.68 9.76
N THR A 110 14.83 15.54 9.44
CA THR A 110 15.11 15.14 8.05
C THR A 110 13.87 14.59 7.35
N ALA A 111 13.88 14.56 6.00
CA ALA A 111 12.81 13.94 5.21
C ALA A 111 12.58 12.46 5.61
N LYS A 112 13.67 11.71 5.80
CA LYS A 112 13.63 10.30 6.20
C LYS A 112 13.01 10.09 7.58
N GLU A 113 13.38 10.91 8.56
CA GLU A 113 12.77 10.87 9.90
C GLU A 113 11.28 11.18 9.83
N LEU A 114 10.88 12.19 9.05
CA LEU A 114 9.47 12.56 8.87
C LEU A 114 8.65 11.41 8.28
N VAL A 115 9.12 10.81 7.17
CA VAL A 115 8.43 9.68 6.53
C VAL A 115 8.36 8.47 7.48
N THR A 116 9.43 8.21 8.24
CA THR A 116 9.46 7.13 9.24
C THR A 116 8.44 7.36 10.37
N ALA A 117 8.32 8.60 10.84
CA ALA A 117 7.32 8.97 11.84
C ALA A 117 5.90 8.80 11.28
N ILE A 118 5.64 9.20 10.03
CA ILE A 118 4.33 9.03 9.37
C ILE A 118 3.99 7.53 9.19
N ASN A 119 4.93 6.70 8.73
CA ASN A 119 4.75 5.24 8.65
C ASN A 119 4.38 4.64 10.01
N THR A 120 5.10 5.04 11.06
CA THR A 120 4.86 4.59 12.43
C THR A 120 3.49 5.02 12.92
N MET A 121 3.12 6.28 12.66
CA MET A 121 1.81 6.83 12.98
C MET A 121 0.70 6.02 12.32
N SER A 122 0.80 5.76 11.02
CA SER A 122 -0.19 4.97 10.30
C SER A 122 -0.28 3.53 10.80
N ARG A 123 0.85 2.89 11.12
CA ARG A 123 0.88 1.52 11.67
C ARG A 123 0.18 1.44 13.03
N LEU A 124 0.55 2.32 13.96
CA LEU A 124 -0.03 2.35 15.30
C LEU A 124 -1.52 2.72 15.26
N SER A 125 -1.88 3.72 14.45
CA SER A 125 -3.27 4.18 14.31
C SER A 125 -4.18 3.08 13.78
N ARG A 126 -3.71 2.26 12.84
CA ARG A 126 -4.44 1.07 12.35
C ARG A 126 -4.65 0.03 13.44
N LYS A 127 -3.57 -0.33 14.13
CA LYS A 127 -3.60 -1.34 15.19
C LYS A 127 -4.51 -0.94 16.36
N TYR A 128 -4.56 0.35 16.66
CA TYR A 128 -5.32 0.93 17.77
C TYR A 128 -6.48 1.81 17.29
N ALA A 129 -7.05 1.53 16.13
CA ALA A 129 -8.21 2.27 15.63
C ALA A 129 -9.39 2.19 16.62
N LYS A 130 -9.93 3.33 17.06
CA LYS A 130 -11.15 3.40 17.90
C LYS A 130 -12.38 3.22 17.02
N GLN A 131 -12.38 3.96 15.91
CA GLN A 131 -13.21 3.69 14.77
C GLN A 131 -12.36 2.91 13.78
N ALA A 132 -12.71 1.65 13.51
CA ALA A 132 -12.14 0.96 12.36
C ALA A 132 -12.25 1.92 11.16
N SER A 133 -11.12 2.31 10.57
CA SER A 133 -10.83 2.79 9.21
C SER A 133 -11.84 3.64 8.41
N PHE A 134 -12.86 4.22 9.03
CA PHE A 134 -14.09 4.56 8.33
C PHE A 134 -14.61 5.94 8.73
N ASP A 135 -14.39 6.89 7.83
CA ASP A 135 -15.15 8.12 7.78
C ASP A 135 -16.66 7.78 7.73
N PRO A 136 -17.50 8.30 8.64
CA PRO A 136 -18.96 8.22 8.52
C PRO A 136 -19.49 8.74 7.16
N ASN A 137 -18.68 9.50 6.40
CA ASN A 137 -18.95 9.95 5.04
C ASN A 137 -18.55 8.99 3.91
N ARG A 138 -18.49 7.67 4.15
CA ARG A 138 -18.61 6.56 3.16
C ARG A 138 -17.34 5.83 2.72
N THR A 139 -16.17 6.16 3.24
CA THR A 139 -14.89 5.58 2.79
C THR A 139 -14.47 4.38 3.64
N VAL A 140 -13.90 3.33 3.02
CA VAL A 140 -13.08 2.32 3.72
C VAL A 140 -11.65 2.46 3.24
N SER A 141 -10.72 2.50 4.17
CA SER A 141 -9.28 2.54 3.86
C SER A 141 -8.63 1.18 4.10
N PHE A 142 -7.76 0.79 3.16
CA PHE A 142 -6.99 -0.45 3.20
C PHE A 142 -5.50 -0.14 3.07
N GLY A 143 -4.65 -0.85 3.82
CA GLY A 143 -3.20 -0.80 3.62
C GLY A 143 -2.76 -1.71 2.47
N THR A 144 -1.79 -1.29 1.67
CA THR A 144 -1.12 -2.14 0.67
C THR A 144 0.36 -1.79 0.57
N CYS A 145 1.19 -2.72 0.11
CA CYS A 145 2.64 -2.53 0.06
C CYS A 145 3.02 -1.39 -0.89
N ALA A 146 3.80 -0.41 -0.39
CA ALA A 146 4.17 0.77 -1.18
C ALA A 146 4.99 0.38 -2.41
N SER A 147 5.96 -0.54 -2.23
CA SER A 147 6.80 -1.00 -3.33
C SER A 147 6.01 -1.70 -4.43
N CYS A 148 4.86 -2.30 -4.12
CA CYS A 148 4.00 -2.93 -5.13
C CYS A 148 3.07 -1.96 -5.85
N VAL A 149 2.96 -0.71 -5.37
CA VAL A 149 2.07 0.31 -5.95
C VAL A 149 2.86 1.33 -6.76
N ASN A 150 3.96 1.86 -6.21
CA ASN A 150 4.77 2.88 -6.87
C ASN A 150 6.20 2.84 -6.31
N GLU A 151 7.19 2.81 -7.22
CA GLU A 151 8.62 2.80 -6.88
C GLU A 151 9.06 4.06 -6.14
N GLU A 152 8.63 5.22 -6.58
CA GLU A 152 8.96 6.51 -5.95
C GLU A 152 8.47 6.60 -4.50
N LEU A 153 7.31 6.00 -4.18
CA LEU A 153 6.81 5.92 -2.80
C LEU A 153 7.70 5.02 -1.94
N SER A 154 8.19 3.92 -2.52
CA SER A 154 9.13 3.02 -1.84
C SER A 154 10.50 3.70 -1.64
N GLU A 155 11.01 4.42 -2.63
CA GLU A 155 12.27 5.17 -2.55
C GLU A 155 12.21 6.29 -1.51
N LEU A 156 11.04 6.92 -1.38
CA LEU A 156 10.76 7.89 -0.31
C LEU A 156 10.80 7.25 1.09
N GLY A 157 10.66 5.92 1.17
CA GLY A 157 10.72 5.16 2.40
C GLY A 157 9.34 4.84 3.00
N LEU A 158 8.25 4.90 2.22
CA LEU A 158 6.95 4.40 2.68
C LEU A 158 6.96 2.88 2.74
N ASP A 159 6.51 2.30 3.85
CA ASP A 159 6.40 0.84 4.01
C ASP A 159 5.11 0.31 3.34
N PHE A 160 4.04 1.10 3.42
CA PHE A 160 2.74 0.81 2.86
C PHE A 160 2.05 2.12 2.47
N VAL A 161 1.04 2.01 1.63
CA VAL A 161 0.18 3.12 1.23
C VAL A 161 -1.26 2.84 1.67
N ILE A 162 -2.00 3.90 1.94
CA ILE A 162 -3.40 3.82 2.29
C ILE A 162 -4.23 4.03 1.01
N ILE A 163 -5.06 3.05 0.68
CA ILE A 163 -6.00 3.11 -0.44
C ILE A 163 -7.40 3.31 0.12
N GLU A 164 -7.95 4.48 -0.19
CA GLU A 164 -9.33 4.83 0.11
C GLU A 164 -10.27 4.34 -0.99
N LYS A 165 -11.18 3.44 -0.65
CA LYS A 165 -12.31 3.09 -1.51
C LYS A 165 -13.51 3.96 -1.12
N LYS A 166 -13.96 4.76 -2.07
CA LYS A 166 -15.19 5.57 -1.96
C LYS A 166 -16.38 4.75 -2.49
N ASP A 167 -17.59 5.19 -2.15
CA ASP A 167 -18.84 4.68 -2.74
C ASP A 167 -19.20 3.21 -2.51
N MET A 168 -18.65 2.56 -1.47
CA MET A 168 -19.11 1.22 -1.08
C MET A 168 -20.55 1.23 -0.56
N SER A 169 -21.26 0.12 -0.78
CA SER A 169 -22.60 -0.07 -0.22
C SER A 169 -22.58 -0.02 1.32
N LYS A 170 -23.68 0.41 1.94
CA LYS A 170 -23.83 0.40 3.41
C LYS A 170 -23.63 -1.01 3.99
N GLY A 171 -24.07 -2.04 3.25
CA GLY A 171 -23.87 -3.44 3.61
C GLY A 171 -22.40 -3.85 3.61
N PHE A 172 -21.66 -3.53 2.54
CA PHE A 172 -20.22 -3.79 2.44
C PHE A 172 -19.49 -3.17 3.64
N ARG A 173 -19.76 -1.89 3.90
CA ARG A 173 -19.12 -1.17 5.00
C ARG A 173 -19.38 -1.83 6.35
N LYS A 174 -20.62 -2.23 6.62
CA LYS A 174 -21.00 -2.90 7.87
C LYS A 174 -20.25 -4.22 8.04
N ASP A 175 -20.21 -5.02 6.97
CA ASP A 175 -19.57 -6.34 6.98
C ASP A 175 -18.06 -6.23 7.20
N ILE A 176 -17.36 -5.36 6.47
CA ILE A 176 -15.92 -5.14 6.69
C ILE A 176 -15.64 -4.60 8.08
N LYS A 177 -16.40 -3.59 8.53
CA LYS A 177 -16.23 -2.97 9.85
C LYS A 177 -16.35 -3.99 10.98
N ALA A 178 -17.32 -4.90 10.91
CA ALA A 178 -17.50 -5.93 11.92
C ALA A 178 -16.28 -6.87 12.02
N ASN A 179 -15.60 -7.12 10.90
CA ASN A 179 -14.51 -8.08 10.81
C ASN A 179 -13.13 -7.45 11.09
N MET A 180 -12.86 -6.23 10.63
CA MET A 180 -11.55 -5.56 10.84
C MET A 180 -11.26 -5.20 12.30
N ARG A 181 -12.29 -5.07 13.15
CA ARG A 181 -12.13 -4.72 14.58
C ARG A 181 -11.34 -5.75 15.39
N ASN A 182 -11.30 -7.00 14.94
CA ASN A 182 -10.65 -8.07 15.67
C ASN A 182 -9.94 -9.00 14.68
N LYS A 183 -8.62 -9.07 14.78
CA LYS A 183 -7.78 -9.90 13.89
C LYS A 183 -8.19 -11.37 13.87
N ARG A 184 -8.62 -11.94 15.00
CA ARG A 184 -9.10 -13.33 15.06
C ARG A 184 -10.41 -13.50 14.28
N THR A 185 -11.34 -12.56 14.43
CA THR A 185 -12.60 -12.54 13.67
C THR A 185 -12.33 -12.36 12.18
N MET A 186 -11.46 -11.42 11.80
CA MET A 186 -11.06 -11.20 10.41
C MET A 186 -10.53 -12.48 9.77
N ILE A 187 -9.53 -13.13 10.39
CA ILE A 187 -8.94 -14.38 9.86
C ILE A 187 -10.00 -15.47 9.72
N LYS A 188 -10.85 -15.68 10.74
CA LYS A 188 -11.92 -16.69 10.68
C LYS A 188 -12.88 -16.43 9.52
N THR A 189 -13.29 -15.18 9.33
CA THR A 189 -14.21 -14.81 8.24
C THR A 189 -13.58 -15.00 6.88
N ILE A 190 -12.31 -14.62 6.70
CA ILE A 190 -11.57 -14.84 5.45
C ILE A 190 -11.52 -16.34 5.16
N GLN A 191 -11.04 -17.15 6.10
CA GLN A 191 -10.93 -18.61 5.94
C GLN A 191 -12.28 -19.24 5.60
N GLN A 192 -13.36 -18.86 6.29
CA GLN A 192 -14.70 -19.39 6.03
C GLN A 192 -15.20 -19.02 4.62
N ARG A 193 -15.10 -17.74 4.24
CA ARG A 193 -15.70 -17.24 2.98
C ARG A 193 -14.88 -17.59 1.74
N LEU A 194 -13.55 -17.58 1.84
CA LEU A 194 -12.67 -17.97 0.73
C LEU A 194 -12.60 -19.49 0.61
N GLY A 195 -12.52 -20.21 1.73
CA GLY A 195 -12.54 -21.67 1.77
C GLY A 195 -13.81 -22.25 1.18
N SER A 196 -15.00 -21.73 1.53
CA SER A 196 -16.28 -22.19 0.97
C SER A 196 -16.41 -21.96 -0.54
N LYS A 197 -15.57 -21.10 -1.12
CA LYS A 197 -15.54 -20.78 -2.55
C LYS A 197 -14.38 -21.45 -3.28
N GLY A 198 -13.60 -22.30 -2.60
CA GLY A 198 -12.49 -23.02 -3.20
C GLY A 198 -11.31 -22.13 -3.58
N TYR A 199 -10.99 -21.11 -2.78
CA TYR A 199 -9.76 -20.31 -2.92
C TYR A 199 -8.56 -20.91 -2.16
N GLY A 200 -8.76 -22.04 -1.47
CA GLY A 200 -7.74 -22.66 -0.62
C GLY A 200 -7.81 -22.22 0.85
N SER A 201 -6.74 -22.48 1.59
CA SER A 201 -6.64 -22.18 3.03
C SER A 201 -5.23 -21.77 3.44
N PHE A 202 -5.13 -20.90 4.45
CA PHE A 202 -3.85 -20.44 5.01
C PHE A 202 -3.83 -20.60 6.53
N LYS A 203 -2.63 -20.61 7.12
CA LYS A 203 -2.40 -20.70 8.56
C LYS A 203 -2.39 -19.32 9.20
N ARG A 204 -2.62 -19.30 10.51
CA ARG A 204 -2.57 -18.06 11.29
C ARG A 204 -1.11 -17.59 11.39
N GLY A 205 -0.81 -16.45 10.78
CA GLY A 205 0.52 -15.84 10.80
C GLY A 205 1.12 -15.65 9.41
N ASP A 206 0.56 -16.29 8.39
CA ASP A 206 1.07 -16.27 7.01
C ASP A 206 0.99 -14.89 6.33
N PHE A 207 0.18 -13.97 6.89
CA PHE A 207 -0.11 -12.68 6.28
C PHE A 207 0.04 -11.51 7.24
N SER A 208 0.56 -10.41 6.72
CA SER A 208 0.56 -9.11 7.38
C SER A 208 -0.87 -8.57 7.54
N ASP A 209 -1.05 -7.53 8.35
CA ASP A 209 -2.38 -6.95 8.57
C ASP A 209 -2.94 -6.32 7.27
N GLU A 210 -2.09 -5.74 6.43
CA GLU A 210 -2.41 -5.20 5.10
C GLU A 210 -2.91 -6.29 4.14
N GLN A 211 -2.23 -7.45 4.13
CA GLN A 211 -2.61 -8.56 3.29
C GLN A 211 -3.93 -9.17 3.77
N LEU A 212 -4.14 -9.28 5.09
CA LEU A 212 -5.41 -9.75 5.66
C LEU A 212 -6.57 -8.80 5.33
N GLU A 213 -6.34 -7.49 5.32
CA GLU A 213 -7.31 -6.50 4.87
C GLU A 213 -7.72 -6.70 3.40
N SER A 214 -6.74 -6.99 2.54
CA SER A 214 -6.97 -7.27 1.13
C SER A 214 -7.73 -8.57 0.89
N LEU A 215 -7.35 -9.63 1.61
CA LEU A 215 -8.06 -10.90 1.60
C LEU A 215 -9.49 -10.78 2.15
N LEU A 216 -9.69 -9.94 3.18
CA LEU A 216 -11.02 -9.64 3.70
C LEU A 216 -11.87 -8.97 2.63
N TYR A 217 -11.34 -7.98 1.91
CA TYR A 217 -12.04 -7.35 0.80
C TYR A 217 -12.45 -8.37 -0.27
N LEU A 218 -11.48 -9.16 -0.76
CA LEU A 218 -11.72 -10.23 -1.73
C LEU A 218 -12.82 -11.19 -1.27
N SER A 219 -12.86 -11.54 0.01
CA SER A 219 -13.84 -12.47 0.57
C SER A 219 -15.30 -11.98 0.47
N PHE A 220 -15.52 -10.66 0.32
CA PHE A 220 -16.84 -10.03 0.23
C PHE A 220 -17.23 -9.58 -1.19
N ILE A 221 -16.35 -9.72 -2.19
CA ILE A 221 -16.61 -9.28 -3.57
C ILE A 221 -17.82 -9.98 -4.19
N ASP A 222 -18.04 -11.27 -3.90
CA ASP A 222 -19.21 -12.02 -4.39
C ASP A 222 -20.54 -11.35 -4.02
N LYS A 223 -20.61 -10.87 -2.77
CA LYS A 223 -21.82 -10.34 -2.17
C LYS A 223 -22.03 -8.88 -2.56
N HIS A 224 -20.95 -8.11 -2.62
CA HIS A 224 -21.06 -6.65 -2.68
C HIS A 224 -20.22 -5.98 -3.78
N GLY A 225 -19.34 -6.71 -4.45
CA GLY A 225 -18.53 -6.18 -5.53
C GLY A 225 -19.36 -5.84 -6.76
N SER A 226 -18.84 -4.92 -7.57
CA SER A 226 -19.32 -4.65 -8.92
C SER A 226 -19.12 -5.88 -9.83
N ALA A 227 -19.76 -5.90 -11.00
CA ALA A 227 -19.58 -6.97 -11.98
C ALA A 227 -18.09 -7.13 -12.36
N LEU A 228 -17.39 -6.02 -12.58
CA LEU A 228 -15.98 -6.03 -12.97
C LEU A 228 -15.05 -6.49 -11.84
N GLU A 229 -15.39 -6.20 -10.57
CA GLU A 229 -14.64 -6.72 -9.42
C GLU A 229 -14.84 -8.22 -9.23
N LYS A 230 -16.06 -8.73 -9.47
CA LYS A 230 -16.34 -10.16 -9.46
C LYS A 230 -15.59 -10.88 -10.58
N GLU A 231 -15.53 -10.26 -11.75
CA GLU A 231 -14.79 -10.75 -12.90
C GLU A 231 -13.29 -10.85 -12.60
N LEU A 232 -12.70 -9.77 -12.04
CA LEU A 232 -11.31 -9.76 -11.62
C LEU A 232 -11.03 -10.82 -10.53
N ALA A 233 -11.92 -10.97 -9.55
CA ALA A 233 -11.78 -11.99 -8.50
C ALA A 233 -11.81 -13.43 -9.06
N ASP A 234 -12.63 -13.69 -10.08
CA ASP A 234 -12.66 -14.98 -10.78
C ASP A 234 -11.32 -15.26 -11.48
N ARG A 235 -10.77 -14.27 -12.21
CA ARG A 235 -9.45 -14.41 -12.85
C ARG A 235 -8.35 -14.66 -11.84
N ILE A 236 -8.34 -13.92 -10.73
CA ILE A 236 -7.40 -14.12 -9.61
C ILE A 236 -7.46 -15.56 -9.11
N LYS A 237 -8.66 -16.15 -8.96
CA LYS A 237 -8.80 -17.54 -8.55
C LYS A 237 -8.27 -18.51 -9.60
N ARG A 238 -8.60 -18.27 -10.88
CA ARG A 238 -8.24 -19.17 -11.98
C ARG A 238 -6.74 -19.22 -12.23
N VAL A 239 -6.04 -18.09 -12.12
CA VAL A 239 -4.57 -18.10 -12.19
C VAL A 239 -3.92 -18.87 -11.04
N SER A 240 -4.62 -19.18 -9.94
CA SER A 240 -4.08 -19.96 -8.80
C SER A 240 -4.30 -21.47 -8.93
N GLN A 241 -4.49 -21.97 -10.15
CA GLN A 241 -4.75 -23.38 -10.37
C GLN A 241 -3.53 -24.23 -9.97
N VAL A 242 -3.72 -25.15 -9.04
CA VAL A 242 -2.68 -26.10 -8.60
C VAL A 242 -2.80 -27.46 -9.29
N SER A 243 -4.00 -27.81 -9.75
CA SER A 243 -4.29 -28.98 -10.59
C SER A 243 -5.66 -28.78 -11.27
N PRO A 244 -6.01 -29.54 -12.33
CA PRO A 244 -7.32 -29.44 -12.98
C PRO A 244 -8.49 -29.34 -12.00
N GLY A 245 -9.17 -28.18 -11.99
CA GLY A 245 -10.33 -27.92 -11.14
C GLY A 245 -10.04 -27.59 -9.67
N LYS A 246 -8.78 -27.58 -9.23
CA LYS A 246 -8.36 -27.22 -7.88
C LYS A 246 -7.54 -25.93 -7.89
N TYR A 247 -7.97 -24.95 -7.11
CA TYR A 247 -7.38 -23.63 -7.03
C TYR A 247 -6.98 -23.31 -5.59
N ASP A 248 -5.82 -22.70 -5.40
CA ASP A 248 -5.35 -22.26 -4.09
C ASP A 248 -4.49 -21.00 -4.23
N ILE A 249 -5.02 -19.85 -3.83
CA ILE A 249 -4.28 -18.57 -3.87
C ILE A 249 -3.16 -18.52 -2.81
N PHE A 250 -3.15 -19.48 -1.88
CA PHE A 250 -2.24 -19.57 -0.74
C PHE A 250 -1.21 -20.70 -0.91
N ASP A 251 -1.18 -21.38 -2.05
CA ASP A 251 -0.24 -22.46 -2.30
C ASP A 251 1.22 -22.02 -2.10
N SER A 252 2.07 -22.86 -1.51
CA SER A 252 3.46 -22.47 -1.23
C SER A 252 4.34 -22.40 -2.48
N ALA A 253 3.99 -23.14 -3.54
CA ALA A 253 4.74 -23.20 -4.79
C ALA A 253 4.14 -22.29 -5.87
N ASN A 254 2.84 -21.98 -5.79
CA ASN A 254 2.09 -21.21 -6.76
C ASN A 254 1.35 -19.99 -6.17
N GLY A 255 1.64 -19.66 -4.92
CA GLY A 255 0.99 -18.59 -4.18
C GLY A 255 1.40 -17.23 -4.69
N HIS A 256 0.42 -16.34 -4.79
CA HIS A 256 0.61 -15.01 -5.34
C HIS A 256 -0.17 -13.96 -4.57
N SER A 257 0.32 -12.73 -4.65
CA SER A 257 -0.28 -11.54 -4.04
C SER A 257 -1.33 -10.85 -4.93
N PHE A 258 -1.82 -11.49 -6.02
CA PHE A 258 -2.87 -10.93 -6.87
C PHE A 258 -4.19 -10.66 -6.14
N PHE A 259 -4.41 -11.24 -4.96
CA PHE A 259 -5.54 -10.89 -4.09
C PHE A 259 -5.55 -9.42 -3.63
N ASN A 260 -4.46 -8.68 -3.82
CA ASN A 260 -4.40 -7.23 -3.58
C ASN A 260 -5.05 -6.41 -4.71
N LEU A 261 -5.15 -6.96 -5.93
CA LEU A 261 -5.63 -6.24 -7.12
C LEU A 261 -7.02 -5.62 -6.98
N PRO A 262 -8.02 -6.24 -6.31
CA PRO A 262 -9.33 -5.61 -6.17
C PRO A 262 -9.32 -4.27 -5.42
N ILE A 263 -8.29 -4.04 -4.59
CA ILE A 263 -8.06 -2.78 -3.89
C ILE A 263 -7.19 -1.85 -4.74
N THR A 264 -6.10 -2.36 -5.33
CA THR A 264 -5.11 -1.52 -6.03
C THR A 264 -5.52 -1.13 -7.45
N ALA A 265 -6.38 -1.90 -8.12
CA ALA A 265 -6.96 -1.57 -9.42
C ALA A 265 -8.10 -0.55 -9.25
N ARG A 266 -7.73 0.73 -9.15
CA ARG A 266 -8.62 1.82 -8.75
C ARG A 266 -9.70 2.11 -9.78
N THR A 267 -9.33 2.19 -11.07
CA THR A 267 -10.27 2.55 -12.14
C THR A 267 -10.90 1.32 -12.81
N GLU A 268 -11.94 1.50 -13.62
CA GLU A 268 -12.45 0.41 -14.47
C GLU A 268 -11.42 -0.02 -15.53
N ARG A 269 -10.67 0.94 -16.08
CA ARG A 269 -9.58 0.68 -17.03
C ARG A 269 -8.53 -0.24 -16.40
N ASP A 270 -8.11 0.06 -15.17
CA ASP A 270 -7.12 -0.75 -14.46
C ASP A 270 -7.62 -2.18 -14.27
N LYS A 271 -8.87 -2.36 -13.83
CA LYS A 271 -9.47 -3.68 -13.64
C LYS A 271 -9.53 -4.47 -14.94
N ARG A 272 -9.90 -3.85 -16.06
CA ARG A 272 -9.94 -4.50 -17.38
C ARG A 272 -8.56 -4.93 -17.85
N MET A 273 -7.57 -4.05 -17.72
CA MET A 273 -6.17 -4.38 -18.03
C MET A 273 -5.68 -5.57 -17.20
N TRP A 274 -6.00 -5.61 -15.89
CA TRP A 274 -5.64 -6.74 -15.05
C TRP A 274 -6.36 -8.03 -15.44
N ILE A 275 -7.65 -7.97 -15.78
CA ILE A 275 -8.40 -9.12 -16.27
C ILE A 275 -7.75 -9.69 -17.54
N GLU A 276 -7.42 -8.83 -18.52
CA GLU A 276 -6.75 -9.22 -19.76
C GLU A 276 -5.38 -9.86 -19.48
N LEU A 277 -4.57 -9.25 -18.63
CA LEU A 277 -3.24 -9.77 -18.29
C LEU A 277 -3.31 -11.12 -17.57
N LEU A 278 -4.30 -11.31 -16.69
CA LEU A 278 -4.54 -12.59 -16.02
C LEU A 278 -5.09 -13.64 -16.99
N ASP A 279 -5.95 -13.27 -17.94
CA ASP A 279 -6.44 -14.18 -18.98
C ASP A 279 -5.27 -14.66 -19.89
N GLU A 280 -4.35 -13.76 -20.27
CA GLU A 280 -3.10 -14.12 -20.97
C GLU A 280 -2.21 -15.04 -20.13
N THR A 281 -2.12 -14.78 -18.82
CA THR A 281 -1.34 -15.61 -17.90
C THR A 281 -1.90 -17.02 -17.81
N ILE A 282 -3.23 -17.18 -17.68
CA ILE A 282 -3.90 -18.48 -17.67
C ILE A 282 -3.59 -19.24 -18.97
N ALA A 283 -3.74 -18.58 -20.12
CA ALA A 283 -3.45 -19.21 -21.41
C ALA A 283 -1.98 -19.66 -21.53
N GLU A 284 -1.04 -18.86 -21.03
CA GLU A 284 0.39 -19.20 -21.00
C GLU A 284 0.69 -20.39 -20.07
N MET A 285 0.04 -20.45 -18.90
CA MET A 285 0.14 -21.57 -17.96
C MET A 285 -0.33 -22.87 -18.63
N GLU A 286 -1.50 -22.84 -19.28
CA GLU A 286 -2.11 -24.00 -19.95
C GLU A 286 -1.28 -24.47 -21.16
N ALA A 287 -0.84 -23.53 -22.01
CA ALA A 287 -0.13 -23.87 -23.24
C ALA A 287 1.30 -24.38 -22.99
N ASN A 288 1.96 -23.93 -21.92
CA ASN A 288 3.39 -24.19 -21.68
C ASN A 288 3.66 -24.93 -20.36
N ASN A 289 2.63 -25.36 -19.64
CA ASN A 289 2.74 -26.04 -18.34
C ASN A 289 3.62 -25.27 -17.33
N LYS A 290 3.42 -23.95 -17.26
CA LYS A 290 4.14 -23.05 -16.34
C LYS A 290 3.34 -22.84 -15.05
N ASN A 291 4.06 -22.62 -13.94
CA ASN A 291 3.43 -22.05 -12.74
C ASN A 291 3.01 -20.59 -13.00
N THR A 292 2.20 -20.04 -12.12
CA THR A 292 1.57 -18.73 -12.28
C THR A 292 2.57 -17.60 -12.42
N MET A 293 3.63 -17.60 -11.62
CA MET A 293 4.59 -16.49 -11.61
C MET A 293 5.49 -16.52 -12.84
N ASP A 294 5.93 -17.72 -13.26
CA ASP A 294 6.71 -17.88 -14.48
C ASP A 294 5.89 -17.49 -15.72
N ALA A 295 4.62 -17.89 -15.78
CA ALA A 295 3.71 -17.48 -16.84
C ALA A 295 3.46 -15.96 -16.84
N PHE A 296 3.17 -15.38 -15.68
CA PHE A 296 2.90 -13.95 -15.53
C PHE A 296 4.10 -13.10 -15.98
N TYR A 297 5.30 -13.40 -15.49
CA TYR A 297 6.50 -12.66 -15.87
C TYR A 297 6.94 -12.94 -17.33
N SER A 298 6.60 -14.10 -17.90
CA SER A 298 6.78 -14.38 -19.33
C SER A 298 5.92 -13.46 -20.19
N ILE A 299 4.64 -13.27 -19.82
CA ILE A 299 3.74 -12.35 -20.51
C ILE A 299 4.22 -10.90 -20.40
N LEU A 300 4.62 -10.47 -19.19
CA LEU A 300 5.17 -9.11 -19.02
C LEU A 300 6.43 -8.90 -19.86
N GLN A 301 7.36 -9.87 -19.86
CA GLN A 301 8.57 -9.79 -20.68
C GLN A 301 8.22 -9.69 -22.17
N ARG A 302 7.27 -10.48 -22.66
CA ARG A 302 6.80 -10.40 -24.06
C ARG A 302 6.25 -9.02 -24.40
N ARG A 303 5.50 -8.39 -23.49
CA ARG A 303 4.98 -7.02 -23.66
C ARG A 303 6.10 -5.95 -23.65
N VAL A 304 7.20 -6.19 -22.94
CA VAL A 304 8.43 -5.36 -23.01
C VAL A 304 9.12 -5.55 -24.36
N ASP A 305 9.31 -6.80 -24.78
CA ASP A 305 10.06 -7.13 -25.99
C ASP A 305 9.40 -6.59 -27.25
N ASN A 306 8.06 -6.61 -27.28
CA ASN A 306 7.21 -6.10 -28.35
C ASN A 306 7.04 -4.57 -28.36
N GLU A 307 7.61 -3.84 -27.39
CA GLU A 307 7.60 -2.37 -27.43
C GLU A 307 8.59 -1.87 -28.49
N ALA A 308 8.07 -1.17 -29.49
CA ALA A 308 8.85 -0.70 -30.64
C ALA A 308 9.70 0.53 -30.29
N ASP A 309 9.23 1.36 -29.35
CA ASP A 309 9.96 2.55 -28.92
C ASP A 309 11.05 2.18 -27.91
N ALA A 310 12.31 2.49 -28.24
CA ALA A 310 13.46 2.12 -27.42
C ALA A 310 13.44 2.74 -26.01
N GLY A 311 12.93 3.98 -25.87
CA GLY A 311 12.81 4.65 -24.58
C GLY A 311 11.77 3.96 -23.70
N LYS A 312 10.55 3.77 -24.23
CA LYS A 312 9.47 3.06 -23.52
C LYS A 312 9.83 1.61 -23.21
N LYS A 313 10.59 0.95 -24.08
CA LYS A 313 11.08 -0.41 -23.84
C LYS A 313 12.01 -0.43 -22.62
N ALA A 314 12.96 0.49 -22.53
CA ALA A 314 13.85 0.61 -21.37
C ALA A 314 13.07 0.92 -20.07
N ASP A 315 12.08 1.81 -20.14
CA ASP A 315 11.23 2.13 -18.98
C ASP A 315 10.43 0.91 -18.50
N LYS A 316 9.78 0.19 -19.43
CA LYS A 316 9.02 -1.03 -19.11
C LYS A 316 9.92 -2.15 -18.58
N GLN A 317 11.12 -2.31 -19.14
CA GLN A 317 12.10 -3.29 -18.66
C GLN A 317 12.53 -2.97 -17.23
N SER A 318 12.85 -1.70 -16.95
CA SER A 318 13.24 -1.25 -15.60
C SER A 318 12.13 -1.52 -14.58
N TYR A 319 10.87 -1.23 -14.95
CA TYR A 319 9.72 -1.51 -14.10
C TYR A 319 9.52 -3.03 -13.87
N LEU A 320 9.69 -3.86 -14.90
CA LEU A 320 9.60 -5.32 -14.77
C LEU A 320 10.67 -5.86 -13.81
N ASP A 321 11.91 -5.38 -13.93
CA ASP A 321 13.01 -5.80 -13.05
C ASP A 321 12.79 -5.35 -11.60
N TYR A 322 12.21 -4.16 -11.42
CA TYR A 322 11.78 -3.67 -10.12
C TYR A 322 10.70 -4.59 -9.48
N LEU A 323 9.65 -4.95 -10.24
CA LEU A 323 8.59 -5.84 -9.75
C LEU A 323 9.13 -7.22 -9.30
N ARG A 324 10.08 -7.78 -10.07
CA ARG A 324 10.77 -9.04 -9.74
C ARG A 324 11.61 -8.89 -8.47
N LYS A 325 12.47 -7.86 -8.41
CA LYS A 325 13.35 -7.60 -7.27
C LYS A 325 12.59 -7.45 -5.96
N HIS A 326 11.44 -6.78 -6.00
CA HIS A 326 10.61 -6.53 -4.81
C HIS A 326 9.55 -7.60 -4.54
N LYS A 327 9.48 -8.64 -5.39
CA LYS A 327 8.53 -9.76 -5.29
C LYS A 327 7.08 -9.28 -5.15
N CYS A 328 6.68 -8.31 -5.97
CA CYS A 328 5.45 -7.57 -5.76
C CYS A 328 4.16 -8.41 -5.88
N PHE A 329 4.25 -9.55 -6.57
CA PHE A 329 3.13 -10.44 -6.85
C PHE A 329 3.31 -11.85 -6.27
N GLU A 330 4.38 -12.11 -5.54
CA GLU A 330 4.62 -13.41 -4.90
C GLU A 330 4.09 -13.37 -3.44
N ASN A 331 3.70 -14.52 -2.89
CA ASN A 331 3.50 -14.63 -1.45
C ASN A 331 4.87 -14.64 -0.75
N LYS A 332 5.06 -13.77 0.24
CA LYS A 332 6.31 -13.67 1.01
C LYS A 332 6.36 -14.64 2.18
#